data_AF-A0A517S7S7-F1
#
_entry.id   AF-A0A517S7S7-F1
#
_cell.length_a   1.000
_cell.length_b   1.000
_cell.length_c   1.000
_cell.angle_alpha   90.00
_cell.angle_beta   90.00
_cell.angle_gamma   90.00
#
_symmetry.space_group_name_H-M   'P 1'
#
loop_
_entity.id
_entity.type
_entity.pdbx_description
1 polymer ?
#
loop_
_entity_poly.entity_id
_entity_poly.type
_entity_poly.pdbx_seq_one_letter_code
_entity_poly.pdbx_strand_id
1 'polypeptide(L)'
;MRVRGQELVGVGSQRVSLVRGDGSVLPLLIRPLPLGFHRRLRTLGLVPPQPPMRVARDAGGSPLRDAQGHAVTLRDESDAAYLAAVEFYHQRVAVLAVAEALRDDPDVEWTATPPAAGLTEPAGWTAYADALFAELEAAGFTSGDLTRLCGLICRVSRLLDEHLRDARGNFSLPDNVGPA
;
A
#
# COMPACT_ATOMS: atom_id res chain seq x y z
N MET A 1 18.85 19.03 -0.75
CA MET A 1 18.15 20.11 0.02
C MET A 1 19.06 20.51 1.17
N ARG A 2 19.21 21.81 1.46
CA ARG A 2 20.01 22.29 2.60
C ARG A 2 19.07 22.87 3.64
N VAL A 3 19.24 22.51 4.91
CA VAL A 3 18.51 23.10 6.03
C VAL A 3 19.53 23.84 6.88
N ARG A 4 19.36 25.16 7.03
CA ARG A 4 20.31 26.03 7.76
C ARG A 4 21.76 25.89 7.29
N GLY A 5 21.96 25.80 5.97
CA GLY A 5 23.29 25.66 5.36
C GLY A 5 23.91 24.26 5.43
N GLN A 6 23.34 23.35 6.24
CA GLN A 6 23.75 21.95 6.32
C GLN A 6 23.08 21.13 5.22
N GLU A 7 23.85 20.30 4.55
CA GLU A 7 23.31 19.28 3.66
C GLU A 7 22.69 18.17 4.51
N LEU A 8 21.44 17.80 4.22
CA LEU A 8 20.83 16.65 4.86
C LEU A 8 21.47 15.38 4.28
N VAL A 9 22.34 14.73 5.04
CA VAL A 9 23.01 13.50 4.64
C VAL A 9 22.27 12.31 5.25
N GLY A 10 21.78 11.43 4.38
CA GLY A 10 21.25 10.11 4.75
C GLY A 10 19.73 10.02 4.86
N VAL A 11 19.20 8.85 4.50
CA VAL A 11 17.86 8.41 4.88
C VAL A 11 18.04 7.69 6.22
N GLY A 12 17.39 8.17 7.27
CA GLY A 12 17.53 7.53 8.60
C GLY A 12 16.94 6.11 8.56
N SER A 13 17.67 5.11 9.03
CA SER A 13 17.17 3.73 9.18
C SER A 13 16.96 3.39 10.66
N GLN A 14 16.03 2.48 10.94
CA GLN A 14 15.69 2.06 12.29
C GLN A 14 15.66 0.54 12.39
N ARG A 15 16.35 -0.01 13.40
CA ARG A 15 16.20 -1.43 13.76
C ARG A 15 14.87 -1.66 14.45
N VAL A 16 14.13 -2.65 13.98
CA VAL A 16 12.85 -3.10 14.53
C VAL A 16 12.84 -4.61 14.65
N SER A 17 11.89 -5.14 15.41
CA SER A 17 11.70 -6.58 15.56
C SER A 17 10.33 -6.97 15.04
N LEU A 18 10.30 -7.85 14.05
CA LEU A 18 9.08 -8.49 13.57
C LEU A 18 8.83 -9.75 14.39
N VAL A 19 7.76 -9.74 15.21
CA VAL A 19 7.28 -10.93 15.91
C VAL A 19 6.35 -11.70 14.96
N ARG A 20 6.76 -12.90 14.56
CA ARG A 20 6.05 -13.76 13.62
C ARG A 20 4.95 -14.58 14.30
N GLY A 21 4.07 -15.17 13.49
CA GLY A 21 2.96 -16.00 13.97
C GLY A 21 3.39 -17.24 14.77
N ASP A 22 4.59 -17.76 14.54
CA ASP A 22 5.20 -18.88 15.27
C ASP A 22 5.91 -18.43 16.57
N GLY A 23 5.87 -17.15 16.90
CA GLY A 23 6.55 -16.55 18.06
C GLY A 23 8.02 -16.25 17.83
N SER A 24 8.60 -16.59 16.67
CA SER A 24 9.96 -16.20 16.33
C SER A 24 10.07 -14.68 16.15
N VAL A 25 11.26 -14.14 16.43
CA VAL A 25 11.52 -12.71 16.33
C VAL A 25 12.62 -12.48 15.29
N LEU A 26 12.28 -11.74 14.24
CA LEU A 26 13.19 -11.39 13.17
C LEU A 26 13.63 -9.92 13.34
N PRO A 27 14.90 -9.64 13.67
CA PRO A 27 15.42 -8.28 13.66
C PRO A 27 15.54 -7.80 12.20
N LEU A 28 15.10 -6.57 11.94
CA LEU A 28 15.12 -5.95 10.62
C LEU A 28 15.59 -4.51 10.72
N LEU A 29 16.37 -4.04 9.75
CA LEU A 29 16.71 -2.64 9.54
C LEU A 29 15.76 -2.03 8.50
N ILE A 30 14.80 -1.25 8.97
CA ILE A 30 13.81 -0.60 8.10
C ILE A 30 14.20 0.86 7.86
N ARG A 31 14.13 1.29 6.61
CA ARG A 31 14.17 2.71 6.25
C ARG A 31 12.77 3.25 5.90
N PRO A 32 12.52 4.56 6.13
CA PRO A 32 11.33 5.23 5.67
C PRO A 32 11.14 5.08 4.17
N LEU A 33 9.88 4.98 3.75
CA LEU A 33 9.56 5.03 2.34
C LEU A 33 9.94 6.41 1.77
N PRO A 34 10.55 6.45 0.59
CA PRO A 34 10.93 7.69 -0.06
C PRO A 34 9.70 8.54 -0.42
N LEU A 35 9.86 9.86 -0.36
CA LEU A 35 8.80 10.79 -0.73
C LEU A 35 8.30 10.52 -2.15
N GLY A 36 6.98 10.41 -2.30
CA GLY A 36 6.36 10.13 -3.59
C GLY A 36 6.45 8.67 -4.04
N PHE A 37 6.76 7.73 -3.14
CA PHE A 37 6.77 6.28 -3.42
C PHE A 37 5.56 5.83 -4.25
N HIS A 38 4.34 6.08 -3.78
CA HIS A 38 3.11 5.72 -4.52
C HIS A 38 2.96 6.43 -5.88
N ARG A 39 3.48 7.66 -6.00
CA ARG A 39 3.51 8.35 -7.31
C ARG A 39 4.45 7.63 -8.26
N ARG A 40 5.61 7.19 -7.78
CA ARG A 40 6.58 6.44 -8.59
C ARG A 40 6.04 5.08 -9.03
N LEU A 41 5.36 4.34 -8.15
CA LEU A 41 4.70 3.09 -8.56
C LEU A 41 3.71 3.31 -9.71
N ARG A 42 2.91 4.37 -9.65
CA ARG A 42 1.99 4.74 -10.74
C ARG A 42 2.71 5.10 -12.03
N THR A 43 3.83 5.82 -11.97
CA THR A 43 4.64 6.11 -13.18
C THR A 43 5.30 4.86 -13.76
N LEU A 44 5.48 3.82 -12.94
CA LEU A 44 5.98 2.50 -13.36
C LEU A 44 4.87 1.58 -13.88
N GLY A 45 3.62 2.06 -13.97
CA GLY A 45 2.49 1.32 -14.51
C GLY A 45 1.68 0.52 -13.50
N LEU A 46 2.04 0.54 -12.22
CA LEU A 46 1.22 -0.06 -11.15
C LEU A 46 0.08 0.91 -10.81
N VAL A 47 -1.03 0.75 -11.52
CA VAL A 47 -2.25 1.55 -11.35
C VAL A 47 -3.34 0.73 -10.66
N PRO A 48 -4.15 1.37 -9.79
CA PRO A 48 -5.32 0.70 -9.22
C PRO A 48 -6.27 0.24 -10.34
N PRO A 49 -6.79 -1.01 -10.27
CA PRO A 49 -7.79 -1.47 -11.21
C PRO A 49 -9.05 -0.59 -11.13
N GLN A 50 -9.80 -0.54 -12.24
CA GLN A 50 -11.05 0.20 -12.31
C GLN A 50 -12.23 -0.76 -12.27
N PRO A 51 -13.30 -0.45 -11.52
CA PRO A 51 -14.49 -1.29 -11.50
C PRO A 51 -15.15 -1.28 -12.89
N PRO A 52 -15.66 -2.43 -13.36
CA PRO A 52 -16.40 -2.47 -14.62
C PRO A 52 -17.67 -1.64 -14.52
N MET A 53 -18.14 -1.16 -15.67
CA MET A 53 -19.41 -0.43 -15.77
C MET A 53 -20.55 -1.42 -16.06
N ARG A 54 -21.66 -1.30 -15.32
CA ARG A 54 -22.91 -2.02 -15.57
C ARG A 54 -24.05 -1.08 -15.87
N VAL A 55 -25.02 -1.53 -16.65
CA VAL A 55 -26.24 -0.77 -16.92
C VAL A 55 -27.18 -0.87 -15.72
N ALA A 56 -27.61 0.27 -15.18
CA ALA A 56 -28.65 0.33 -14.16
C ALA A 56 -29.95 -0.23 -14.73
N ARG A 57 -30.62 -1.08 -13.96
CA ARG A 57 -31.92 -1.65 -14.35
C ARG A 57 -32.96 -1.31 -13.29
N ASP A 58 -34.20 -1.10 -13.74
CA ASP A 58 -35.35 -0.98 -12.84
C ASP A 58 -35.72 -2.34 -12.22
N ALA A 59 -36.74 -2.34 -11.35
CA ALA A 59 -37.23 -3.57 -10.71
C ALA A 59 -37.78 -4.61 -11.69
N GLY A 60 -38.15 -4.19 -12.91
CA GLY A 60 -38.58 -5.07 -14.01
C GLY A 60 -37.43 -5.57 -14.87
N GLY A 61 -36.19 -5.22 -14.57
CA GLY A 61 -35.00 -5.59 -15.33
C GLY A 61 -34.77 -4.76 -16.60
N SER A 62 -35.56 -3.72 -16.85
CA SER A 62 -35.38 -2.84 -18.00
C SER A 62 -34.27 -1.81 -17.74
N PRO A 63 -33.43 -1.46 -18.74
CA PRO A 63 -32.41 -0.43 -18.57
C PRO A 63 -33.01 0.91 -18.16
N LEU A 64 -32.51 1.47 -17.06
CA LEU A 64 -32.82 2.83 -16.64
C LEU A 64 -32.22 3.80 -17.66
N ARG A 65 -33.01 4.76 -18.14
CA ARG A 65 -32.56 5.78 -19.09
C ARG A 65 -32.52 7.16 -18.45
N ASP A 66 -31.53 7.96 -18.81
CA ASP A 66 -31.44 9.37 -18.42
C ASP A 66 -32.43 10.24 -19.22
N ALA A 67 -32.44 11.55 -18.95
CA ALA A 67 -33.34 12.51 -19.61
C ALA A 67 -33.07 12.65 -21.12
N GLN A 68 -31.91 12.20 -21.59
CA GLN A 68 -31.49 12.20 -22.99
C GLN A 68 -31.75 10.84 -23.66
N GLY A 69 -32.29 9.87 -22.92
CA GLY A 69 -32.62 8.53 -23.41
C GLY A 69 -31.44 7.54 -23.41
N HIS A 70 -30.27 7.91 -22.88
CA HIS A 70 -29.12 6.99 -22.76
C HIS A 70 -29.25 6.10 -21.54
N ALA A 71 -28.70 4.88 -21.63
CA ALA A 71 -28.69 3.97 -20.50
C ALA A 71 -27.80 4.52 -19.37
N VAL A 72 -28.35 4.59 -18.16
CA VAL A 72 -27.58 4.97 -16.97
C VAL A 72 -26.62 3.85 -16.62
N THR A 73 -25.34 4.19 -16.48
CA THR A 73 -24.30 3.22 -16.10
C THR A 73 -23.85 3.45 -14.66
N LEU A 74 -23.67 2.37 -13.92
CA LEU A 74 -23.13 2.34 -12.56
C LEU A 74 -21.80 1.59 -12.55
N ARG A 75 -20.92 1.93 -11.62
CA ARG A 75 -19.73 1.12 -11.33
C ARG A 75 -20.17 -0.14 -10.59
N ASP A 76 -19.63 -1.29 -10.99
CA ASP A 76 -19.83 -2.54 -10.30
C ASP A 76 -18.62 -2.85 -9.42
N GLU A 77 -18.63 -2.34 -8.19
CA GLU A 77 -17.59 -2.63 -7.20
C GLU A 77 -17.74 -4.01 -6.56
N SER A 78 -18.85 -4.71 -6.84
CA SER A 78 -19.09 -6.09 -6.39
C SER A 78 -18.63 -7.15 -7.40
N ASP A 79 -18.10 -6.73 -8.55
CA ASP A 79 -17.59 -7.65 -9.56
C ASP A 79 -16.41 -8.46 -9.00
N ALA A 80 -16.52 -9.79 -9.09
CA ALA A 80 -15.56 -10.70 -8.47
C ALA A 80 -14.15 -10.58 -9.10
N ALA A 81 -14.06 -10.34 -10.41
CA ALA A 81 -12.78 -10.18 -11.09
C ALA A 81 -12.11 -8.85 -10.70
N TYR A 82 -12.89 -7.78 -10.57
CA TYR A 82 -12.43 -6.50 -10.04
C TYR A 82 -11.92 -6.63 -8.60
N LEU A 83 -12.67 -7.27 -7.72
CA LEU A 83 -12.27 -7.47 -6.32
C LEU A 83 -10.95 -8.25 -6.23
N ALA A 84 -10.80 -9.35 -6.97
CA ALA A 84 -9.54 -10.09 -7.04
C ALA A 84 -8.39 -9.22 -7.58
N ALA A 85 -8.64 -8.41 -8.61
CA ALA A 85 -7.63 -7.49 -9.14
C ALA A 85 -7.20 -6.43 -8.12
N VAL A 86 -8.12 -5.92 -7.30
CA VAL A 86 -7.83 -4.97 -6.21
C VAL A 86 -6.94 -5.62 -5.16
N GLU A 87 -7.24 -6.86 -4.77
CA GLU A 87 -6.43 -7.62 -3.81
C GLU A 87 -5.00 -7.82 -4.31
N PHE A 88 -4.83 -8.29 -5.55
CA PHE A 88 -3.49 -8.43 -6.15
C PHE A 88 -2.76 -7.10 -6.27
N TYR A 89 -3.47 -6.02 -6.62
CA TYR A 89 -2.88 -4.69 -6.67
C TYR A 89 -2.33 -4.25 -5.30
N HIS A 90 -3.12 -4.40 -4.23
CA HIS A 90 -2.68 -4.05 -2.88
C HIS A 90 -1.53 -4.94 -2.39
N GLN A 91 -1.57 -6.24 -2.67
CA GLN A 91 -0.48 -7.16 -2.38
C GLN A 91 0.83 -6.70 -3.04
N ARG A 92 0.80 -6.37 -4.33
CA ARG A 92 1.97 -5.91 -5.08
C ARG A 92 2.53 -4.61 -4.53
N VAL A 93 1.67 -3.65 -4.19
CA VAL A 93 2.10 -2.39 -3.55
C VAL A 93 2.75 -2.67 -2.20
N ALA A 94 2.20 -3.59 -1.39
CA ALA A 94 2.73 -3.94 -0.08
C ALA A 94 4.12 -4.57 -0.18
N VAL A 95 4.33 -5.58 -1.04
CA VAL A 95 5.64 -6.23 -1.18
C VAL A 95 6.71 -5.30 -1.76
N LEU A 96 6.33 -4.40 -2.68
CA LEU A 96 7.25 -3.38 -3.18
C LEU A 96 7.63 -2.36 -2.11
N ALA A 97 6.69 -2.01 -1.22
CA ALA A 97 7.00 -1.15 -0.07
C ALA A 97 7.96 -1.86 0.89
N VAL A 98 7.78 -3.16 1.13
CA VAL A 98 8.69 -3.99 1.93
C VAL A 98 10.08 -4.04 1.32
N ALA A 99 10.19 -4.42 0.04
CA ALA A 99 11.48 -4.50 -0.64
C ALA A 99 12.19 -3.14 -0.69
N GLU A 100 11.45 -2.04 -0.92
CA GLU A 100 12.03 -0.70 -0.84
C GLU A 100 12.50 -0.37 0.58
N ALA A 101 11.73 -0.72 1.61
CA ALA A 101 12.06 -0.38 3.00
C ALA A 101 13.19 -1.23 3.61
N LEU A 102 13.42 -2.43 3.08
CA LEU A 102 14.49 -3.35 3.49
C LEU A 102 15.72 -3.31 2.58
N ARG A 103 15.75 -2.45 1.55
CA ARG A 103 16.85 -2.40 0.56
C ARG A 103 18.25 -2.26 1.19
N ASP A 104 18.35 -1.57 2.32
CA ASP A 104 19.62 -1.28 2.99
C ASP A 104 19.85 -2.19 4.22
N ASP A 105 19.01 -3.21 4.41
CA ASP A 105 19.17 -4.21 5.48
C ASP A 105 20.23 -5.25 5.06
N PRO A 106 21.36 -5.37 5.79
CA PRO A 106 22.44 -6.29 5.42
C PRO A 106 22.06 -7.77 5.59
N ASP A 107 21.01 -8.07 6.36
CA ASP A 107 20.58 -9.45 6.65
C ASP A 107 19.45 -9.91 5.70
N VAL A 108 19.02 -9.06 4.77
CA VAL A 108 17.94 -9.35 3.80
C VAL A 108 18.50 -9.34 2.37
N GLU A 109 18.43 -10.51 1.74
CA GLU A 109 18.81 -10.68 0.34
C GLU A 109 17.58 -11.08 -0.49
N TRP A 110 17.37 -10.41 -1.62
CA TRP A 110 16.32 -10.72 -2.59
C TRP A 110 16.91 -11.39 -3.81
N THR A 111 16.32 -12.49 -4.25
CA THR A 111 16.69 -13.18 -5.49
C THR A 111 15.99 -12.57 -6.71
N ALA A 112 14.80 -11.99 -6.53
CA ALA A 112 14.08 -11.25 -7.54
C ALA A 112 14.85 -9.98 -7.90
N THR A 113 14.98 -9.75 -9.21
CA THR A 113 15.68 -8.58 -9.74
C THR A 113 14.67 -7.55 -10.26
N PRO A 114 14.86 -6.26 -9.93
CA PRO A 114 14.01 -5.22 -10.49
C PRO A 114 14.24 -5.15 -12.02
N PRO A 115 13.21 -4.75 -12.80
CA PRO A 115 13.38 -4.57 -14.24
C PRO A 115 14.44 -3.51 -14.55
N ALA A 116 15.14 -3.67 -15.68
CA ALA A 116 16.24 -2.79 -16.05
C ALA A 116 15.83 -1.31 -16.09
N ALA A 117 16.73 -0.43 -15.63
CA ALA A 117 16.48 1.01 -15.61
C ALA A 117 16.15 1.52 -17.02
N GLY A 118 14.97 2.15 -17.17
CA GLY A 118 14.48 2.67 -18.45
C GLY A 118 13.36 1.85 -19.09
N LEU A 119 13.11 0.62 -18.62
CA LEU A 119 11.88 -0.12 -18.97
C LEU A 119 10.72 0.38 -18.10
N THR A 120 9.89 1.24 -18.69
CA THR A 120 8.58 1.63 -18.13
C THR A 120 7.47 0.67 -18.53
N GLU A 121 7.81 -0.60 -18.82
CA GLU A 121 6.80 -1.61 -19.12
C GLU A 121 6.09 -2.04 -17.83
N PRO A 122 4.77 -1.82 -17.70
CA PRO A 122 4.02 -2.18 -16.48
C PRO A 122 4.12 -3.67 -16.11
N ALA A 123 4.26 -4.53 -17.13
CA ALA A 123 4.39 -5.96 -16.97
C ALA A 123 5.66 -6.36 -16.18
N GLY A 124 6.77 -5.65 -16.37
CA GLY A 124 8.03 -5.95 -15.69
C GLY A 124 7.97 -5.70 -14.18
N TRP A 125 7.38 -4.58 -13.77
CA TRP A 125 7.20 -4.25 -12.34
C TRP A 125 6.16 -5.15 -11.66
N THR A 126 5.13 -5.56 -12.40
CA THR A 126 4.14 -6.52 -11.92
C THR A 126 4.78 -7.88 -11.66
N ALA A 127 5.55 -8.40 -12.62
CA ALA A 127 6.27 -9.67 -12.48
C ALA A 127 7.31 -9.62 -11.35
N TYR A 128 8.01 -8.50 -11.19
CA TYR A 128 8.94 -8.30 -10.08
C TYR A 128 8.23 -8.34 -8.72
N ALA A 129 7.08 -7.66 -8.57
CA ALA A 129 6.30 -7.70 -7.34
C ALA A 129 5.76 -9.10 -7.04
N ASP A 130 5.31 -9.83 -8.06
CA ASP A 130 4.84 -11.21 -7.91
C ASP A 130 5.99 -12.15 -7.50
N ALA A 131 7.20 -11.94 -8.02
CA ALA A 131 8.39 -12.68 -7.61
C ALA A 131 8.80 -12.41 -6.15
N LEU A 132 8.77 -11.13 -5.72
CA LEU A 132 9.02 -10.76 -4.32
C LEU A 132 8.02 -11.42 -3.37
N PHE A 133 6.74 -11.46 -3.77
CA PHE A 133 5.72 -12.13 -2.97
C PHE A 133 6.00 -13.64 -2.84
N ALA A 134 6.35 -14.30 -3.95
CA ALA A 134 6.69 -15.72 -3.94
C ALA A 134 7.91 -16.02 -3.07
N GLU A 135 8.91 -15.14 -3.03
CA GLU A 135 10.07 -15.28 -2.13
C GLU A 135 9.68 -15.17 -0.65
N LEU A 136 8.84 -14.19 -0.30
CA LEU A 136 8.33 -14.06 1.07
C LEU A 136 7.55 -15.31 1.48
N GLU A 137 6.67 -15.80 0.61
CA GLU A 137 5.90 -17.03 0.85
C GLU A 137 6.81 -18.24 1.01
N ALA A 138 7.84 -18.41 0.16
CA ALA A 138 8.82 -19.48 0.27
C ALA A 138 9.67 -19.40 1.56
N ALA A 139 9.92 -18.20 2.07
CA ALA A 139 10.54 -17.97 3.39
C ALA A 139 9.57 -18.18 4.57
N GLY A 140 8.33 -18.59 4.29
CA GLY A 140 7.28 -18.88 5.27
C GLY A 140 6.60 -17.64 5.85
N PHE A 141 6.74 -16.46 5.22
CA PHE A 141 5.97 -15.29 5.65
C PHE A 141 4.49 -15.53 5.41
N THR A 142 3.68 -15.15 6.41
CA THR A 142 2.22 -15.16 6.30
C THR A 142 1.70 -13.78 5.90
N SER A 143 0.43 -13.72 5.48
CA SER A 143 -0.27 -12.45 5.26
C SER A 143 -0.28 -11.56 6.52
N GLY A 144 -0.29 -12.19 7.71
CA GLY A 144 -0.18 -11.50 8.99
C GLY A 144 1.19 -10.85 9.19
N ASP A 145 2.26 -11.54 8.82
CA ASP A 145 3.64 -11.00 8.89
C ASP A 145 3.80 -9.82 7.93
N LEU A 146 3.31 -9.95 6.70
CA LEU A 146 3.32 -8.87 5.70
C LEU A 146 2.56 -7.63 6.19
N THR A 147 1.38 -7.84 6.81
CA THR A 147 0.58 -6.74 7.39
C THR A 147 1.32 -6.05 8.53
N ARG A 148 1.94 -6.82 9.43
CA ARG A 148 2.75 -6.27 10.54
C ARG A 148 3.94 -5.49 10.03
N LEU A 149 4.64 -6.00 9.02
CA LEU A 149 5.78 -5.35 8.40
C LEU A 149 5.39 -4.03 7.75
N CYS A 150 4.28 -4.00 7.00
CA CYS A 150 3.71 -2.75 6.48
C CYS A 150 3.40 -1.75 7.61
N GLY A 151 2.86 -2.21 8.73
CA GLY A 151 2.62 -1.38 9.92
C GLY A 151 3.91 -0.78 10.51
N LEU A 152 4.99 -1.57 10.58
CA LEU A 152 6.31 -1.09 11.02
C LEU A 152 6.88 -0.05 10.04
N ILE A 153 6.79 -0.30 8.73
CA ILE A 153 7.22 0.63 7.68
C ILE A 153 6.47 1.95 7.78
N CYS A 154 5.14 1.91 7.95
CA CYS A 154 4.33 3.12 8.10
C CYS A 154 4.70 3.90 9.36
N ARG A 155 5.04 3.22 10.47
CA ARG A 155 5.51 3.87 11.71
C ARG A 155 6.87 4.55 11.53
N VAL A 156 7.84 3.83 10.96
CA VAL A 156 9.18 4.38 10.66
C VAL A 156 9.08 5.57 9.69
N SER A 157 8.16 5.48 8.72
CA SER A 157 7.86 6.55 7.76
C SER A 157 7.00 7.68 8.33
N ARG A 158 6.57 7.59 9.60
CA ARG A 158 5.66 8.53 10.29
C ARG A 158 4.32 8.76 9.57
N LEU A 159 3.85 7.77 8.82
CA LEU A 159 2.58 7.83 8.08
C LEU A 159 1.35 7.57 8.96
N LEU A 160 1.54 7.04 10.18
CA LEU A 160 0.44 6.70 11.11
C LEU A 160 0.16 7.78 12.16
N ASP A 161 1.14 8.65 12.45
CA ASP A 161 1.05 9.60 13.57
C ASP A 161 0.10 10.78 13.29
N GLU A 162 -0.16 11.11 12.03
CA GLU A 162 -1.10 12.16 11.66
C GLU A 162 -2.55 11.70 11.88
N HIS A 163 -2.93 10.50 11.44
CA HIS A 163 -4.26 9.94 11.69
C HIS A 163 -4.54 9.65 13.17
N LEU A 164 -3.53 9.26 13.96
CA LEU A 164 -3.69 9.06 15.41
C LEU A 164 -3.79 10.37 16.20
N ARG A 165 -3.18 11.47 15.73
CA ARG A 165 -3.40 12.80 16.32
C ARG A 165 -4.81 13.30 16.06
N ASP A 166 -5.32 13.13 14.85
CA ASP A 166 -6.69 13.52 14.49
C ASP A 166 -7.73 12.67 15.26
N ALA A 167 -7.47 11.37 15.42
CA ALA A 167 -8.32 10.51 16.24
C ALA A 167 -8.28 10.88 17.74
N ARG A 168 -7.10 11.17 18.32
CA ARG A 168 -6.99 11.55 19.75
C ARG A 168 -7.64 12.90 20.08
N GLY A 169 -7.68 13.85 19.13
CA GLY A 169 -8.39 15.12 19.29
C GLY A 169 -9.89 14.93 19.51
N ASN A 170 -10.49 13.92 18.88
CA ASN A 170 -11.92 13.63 18.98
C ASN A 170 -12.32 12.83 20.22
N PHE A 171 -11.39 12.10 20.86
CA PHE A 171 -11.67 11.35 22.08
C PHE A 171 -11.56 12.17 23.38
N SER A 172 -11.09 13.43 23.31
CA SER A 172 -10.83 14.27 24.49
C SER A 172 -11.61 15.60 24.46
N LEU A 173 -12.83 15.61 23.94
CA LEU A 173 -13.78 16.68 24.26
C LEU A 173 -14.51 16.27 25.55
N PRO A 174 -14.22 16.89 26.71
CA PRO A 174 -15.09 16.74 27.87
C PRO A 174 -16.46 17.29 27.48
N ASP A 175 -17.51 16.49 27.74
CA ASP A 175 -18.88 16.95 27.67
C ASP A 175 -18.99 18.30 28.40
N ASN A 176 -19.37 19.29 27.61
CA ASN A 176 -19.65 20.64 28.07
C ASN A 176 -20.86 20.54 29.00
N VAL A 177 -20.60 20.33 30.30
CA VAL A 177 -21.61 20.46 31.36
C VAL A 177 -22.08 21.92 31.28
N GLY A 178 -23.26 22.10 30.68
CA GLY A 178 -23.86 23.41 30.46
C GLY A 178 -24.10 24.16 31.78
N PRO A 179 -24.04 25.51 31.76
CA PRO A 179 -24.29 26.29 32.96
C PRO A 179 -25.80 26.49 33.20
N ALA A 180 -26.15 26.36 34.49
CA ALA A 180 -27.36 26.83 35.20
C ALA A 180 -28.71 26.19 34.85
#